data_AF-A0A5N7XH53-F1
#
_entry.id   AF-A0A5N7XH53-F1
#
_cell.length_a   1.000
_cell.length_b   1.000
_cell.length_c   1.000
_cell.angle_alpha   90.00
_cell.angle_beta   90.00
_cell.angle_gamma   90.00
#
_symmetry.space_group_name_H-M   'P 1'
#
loop_
_entity.id
_entity.type
_entity.pdbx_description
1 polymer ?
#
loop_
_entity_poly.entity_id
_entity_poly.type
_entity_poly.pdbx_seq_one_letter_code
_entity_poly.pdbx_strand_id
1 'polypeptide(L)'
;MKRFLAFITPGVLALALLLCLALALGMWHLKTKSQALATELQQLQGSVATQNRTAKAELERLTAERNAAQARLDQLYQQQEKTDAQAVQEIARLTGELEQRPVRVRIVSQLAASGAGGCRATGEQAASTDPGAADAGQAYGLLPAANSARLAGVIQEIETLNAAYASCRSLLLHP
;
A
#
# COMPACT_ATOMS: atom_id res chain seq x y z
N MET A 1 -17.14 3.56 97.43
CA MET A 1 -17.77 3.38 96.10
C MET A 1 -17.97 4.67 95.30
N LYS A 2 -18.42 5.80 95.89
CA LYS A 2 -18.63 7.08 95.16
C LYS A 2 -17.40 7.67 94.45
N ARG A 3 -16.19 7.51 95.02
CA ARG A 3 -14.93 7.99 94.42
C ARG A 3 -14.45 7.18 93.20
N PHE A 4 -14.85 5.91 93.09
CA PHE A 4 -14.51 5.06 91.95
C PHE A 4 -15.42 5.36 90.74
N LEU A 5 -16.71 5.59 90.95
CA LEU A 5 -17.63 6.01 89.88
C LEU A 5 -17.25 7.39 89.30
N ALA A 6 -16.75 8.31 90.12
CA ALA A 6 -16.33 9.65 89.68
C ALA A 6 -15.06 9.64 88.80
N PHE A 7 -14.25 8.57 88.85
CA PHE A 7 -13.06 8.40 88.01
C PHE A 7 -13.39 7.71 86.67
N ILE A 8 -14.46 6.90 86.64
CA ILE A 8 -14.89 6.16 85.44
C ILE A 8 -15.62 7.09 84.45
N THR A 9 -16.45 8.02 84.95
CA THR A 9 -17.19 8.98 84.11
C THR A 9 -16.32 9.87 83.20
N PRO A 10 -15.20 10.50 83.65
CA PRO A 10 -14.35 11.27 82.75
C PRO A 10 -13.61 10.39 81.73
N GLY A 11 -13.24 9.15 82.10
CA GLY A 11 -12.61 8.21 81.17
C GLY A 11 -13.54 7.77 80.04
N VAL A 12 -14.81 7.47 80.36
CA VAL A 12 -15.82 7.12 79.36
C VAL A 12 -16.15 8.32 78.45
N LEU A 13 -16.22 9.53 79.01
CA LEU A 13 -16.42 10.75 78.20
C LEU A 13 -15.24 11.02 77.27
N ALA A 14 -14.01 10.88 77.75
CA ALA A 14 -12.82 11.03 76.92
C ALA A 14 -12.79 10.00 75.78
N LEU A 15 -13.14 8.74 76.06
CA LEU A 15 -13.20 7.69 75.05
C LEU A 15 -14.29 7.94 74.00
N ALA A 16 -15.47 8.39 74.42
CA ALA A 16 -16.55 8.77 73.52
C ALA A 16 -16.16 9.95 72.62
N LEU A 17 -15.47 10.95 73.17
CA LEU A 17 -14.99 12.11 72.42
C LEU A 17 -13.92 11.73 71.40
N LEU A 18 -13.02 10.81 71.77
CA LEU A 18 -11.99 10.26 70.88
C LEU A 18 -12.62 9.43 69.74
N LEU A 19 -13.65 8.64 70.04
CA LEU A 19 -14.43 7.92 69.02
C LEU A 19 -15.12 8.89 68.05
N CYS A 20 -15.77 9.93 68.56
CA CYS A 20 -16.41 10.97 67.74
C CYS A 20 -15.40 11.68 66.82
N LEU A 21 -14.21 12.00 67.34
CA LEU A 21 -13.12 12.58 66.56
C LEU A 21 -12.64 11.63 65.45
N ALA A 22 -12.41 10.36 65.77
CA ALA A 22 -11.99 9.35 64.80
C ALA A 22 -13.03 9.17 63.68
N LEU A 23 -14.32 9.14 64.04
CA LEU A 23 -15.41 9.04 63.07
C LEU A 23 -15.53 10.30 62.19
N ALA A 24 -15.39 11.49 62.77
CA ALA A 24 -15.41 12.74 62.03
C ALA A 24 -14.25 12.85 61.03
N LEU A 25 -13.03 12.48 61.46
CA LEU A 25 -11.84 12.42 60.60
C LEU A 25 -12.00 11.36 59.49
N GLY A 26 -12.52 10.18 59.83
CA GLY A 26 -12.82 9.13 58.87
C GLY A 26 -13.82 9.58 57.81
N MET A 27 -14.94 10.17 58.22
CA MET A 27 -15.96 10.71 57.32
C MET A 27 -15.41 11.84 56.44
N TRP A 28 -14.61 12.74 57.01
CA TRP A 28 -13.96 13.80 56.24
C TRP A 28 -13.07 13.23 55.15
N HIS A 29 -12.21 12.28 55.50
CA HIS A 29 -11.27 11.66 54.55
C HIS A 29 -11.96 10.81 53.48
N LEU A 30 -13.07 10.13 53.82
CA LEU A 30 -13.93 9.44 52.85
C LEU A 30 -14.58 10.44 51.88
N LYS A 31 -15.12 11.55 52.41
CA LYS A 31 -15.75 12.59 51.61
C LYS A 31 -14.77 13.22 50.62
N THR A 32 -13.57 13.59 51.06
CA THR A 32 -12.55 14.17 50.17
C THR A 32 -12.16 13.21 49.06
N LYS A 33 -11.96 11.92 49.37
CA LYS A 33 -11.67 10.89 48.36
C LYS A 33 -12.83 10.71 47.36
N SER A 34 -14.07 10.67 47.85
CA SER A 34 -15.24 10.55 46.96
C SER A 34 -15.40 11.75 46.03
N GLN A 35 -15.09 12.96 46.51
CA GLN A 35 -15.14 14.18 45.71
C GLN A 35 -14.06 14.16 44.63
N ALA A 36 -12.84 13.76 44.97
CA ALA A 36 -11.75 13.63 44.00
C ALA A 36 -12.09 12.61 42.89
N LEU A 37 -12.61 11.44 43.25
CA LEU A 37 -13.06 10.44 42.27
C LEU A 37 -14.21 10.95 41.40
N ALA A 38 -15.18 11.67 41.98
CA ALA A 38 -16.28 12.25 41.22
C ALA A 38 -15.77 13.28 40.20
N THR A 39 -14.81 14.13 40.58
CA THR A 39 -14.20 15.10 39.65
C THR A 39 -13.41 14.43 38.53
N GLU A 40 -12.66 13.37 38.85
CA GLU A 40 -11.89 12.61 37.86
C GLU A 40 -12.80 11.89 36.87
N LEU A 41 -13.88 11.26 37.36
CA LEU A 41 -14.89 10.64 36.50
C LEU A 41 -15.58 11.68 35.61
N GLN A 42 -15.93 12.84 36.14
CA GLN A 42 -16.55 13.91 35.36
C GLN A 42 -15.60 14.44 34.27
N GLN A 43 -14.31 14.60 34.60
CA GLN A 43 -13.30 15.01 33.64
C GLN A 43 -13.08 13.95 32.56
N LEU A 44 -13.03 12.67 32.93
CA LEU A 44 -12.88 11.56 31.99
C LEU A 44 -14.09 11.46 31.06
N GLN A 45 -15.31 11.57 31.59
CA GLN A 45 -16.53 11.60 30.78
C GLN A 45 -16.52 12.77 29.79
N GLY A 46 -16.10 13.97 30.23
CA GLY A 46 -15.96 15.13 29.35
C GLY A 46 -14.92 14.92 28.24
N SER A 47 -13.77 14.32 28.57
CA SER A 47 -12.72 13.97 27.63
C SER A 47 -13.20 12.97 26.58
N VAL A 48 -13.81 11.86 27.02
CA VAL A 48 -14.37 10.83 26.14
C VAL A 48 -15.47 11.40 25.24
N ALA A 49 -16.36 12.24 25.78
CA ALA A 49 -17.39 12.90 24.97
C ALA A 49 -16.79 13.81 23.89
N THR A 50 -15.72 14.53 24.21
CA THR A 50 -15.01 15.39 23.26
C THR A 50 -14.31 14.57 22.19
N GLN A 51 -13.57 13.52 22.59
CA GLN A 51 -12.91 12.60 21.67
C GLN A 51 -13.90 11.93 20.72
N ASN A 52 -15.05 11.47 21.24
CA ASN A 52 -16.09 10.87 20.42
C ASN A 52 -16.67 11.85 19.40
N ARG A 53 -16.87 13.12 19.78
CA ARG A 53 -17.33 14.16 18.82
C ARG A 53 -16.30 14.41 17.73
N THR A 54 -15.02 14.54 18.10
CA THR A 54 -13.94 14.74 17.13
C THR A 54 -13.80 13.54 16.21
N ALA A 55 -13.78 12.33 16.75
CA ALA A 55 -13.70 11.10 15.97
C ALA A 55 -14.89 10.95 15.02
N LYS A 56 -16.10 11.29 15.47
CA LYS A 56 -17.30 11.27 14.62
C LYS A 56 -17.18 12.27 13.47
N ALA A 57 -16.76 13.50 13.74
CA ALA A 57 -16.56 14.52 12.71
C ALA A 57 -15.49 14.10 11.69
N GLU A 58 -14.39 13.50 12.16
CA GLU A 58 -13.32 12.98 11.31
C GLU A 58 -13.84 11.83 10.42
N LEU A 59 -14.61 10.89 10.98
CA LEU A 59 -15.21 9.80 10.22
C LEU A 59 -16.19 10.31 9.16
N GLU A 60 -17.01 11.31 9.48
CA GLU A 60 -17.93 11.93 8.53
C GLU A 60 -17.15 12.59 7.38
N ARG A 61 -16.08 13.33 7.70
CA ARG A 61 -15.19 13.96 6.70
C ARG A 61 -14.56 12.91 5.77
N LEU A 62 -13.90 11.90 6.34
CA LEU A 62 -13.25 10.84 5.57
C LEU A 62 -14.24 10.03 4.74
N THR A 63 -15.46 9.81 5.25
CA THR A 63 -16.52 9.13 4.50
C THR A 63 -16.96 9.96 3.30
N ALA A 64 -17.13 11.28 3.46
CA ALA A 64 -17.46 12.17 2.37
C ALA A 64 -16.36 12.21 1.30
N GLU A 65 -15.09 12.30 1.71
CA GLU A 65 -13.94 12.27 0.80
C GLU A 65 -13.87 10.96 0.01
N ARG A 66 -14.03 9.82 0.70
CA ARG A 66 -14.07 8.50 0.05
C ARG A 66 -15.22 8.40 -0.95
N ASN A 67 -16.42 8.84 -0.58
CA ASN A 67 -17.58 8.80 -1.47
C ASN A 67 -17.37 9.67 -2.71
N ALA A 68 -16.78 10.87 -2.54
CA ALA A 68 -16.46 11.75 -3.66
C ALA A 68 -15.39 11.13 -4.58
N ALA A 69 -14.36 10.49 -4.01
CA ALA A 69 -13.35 9.78 -4.78
C ALA A 69 -13.95 8.59 -5.56
N GLN A 70 -14.83 7.81 -4.92
CA GLN A 70 -15.54 6.71 -5.58
C GLN A 70 -16.38 7.21 -6.75
N ALA A 71 -17.17 8.27 -6.56
CA ALA A 71 -17.99 8.84 -7.63
C ALA A 71 -17.14 9.31 -8.82
N ARG A 72 -15.94 9.86 -8.59
CA ARG A 72 -15.01 10.23 -9.66
C ARG A 72 -14.48 9.01 -10.40
N LEU A 73 -14.11 7.95 -9.69
CA LEU A 73 -13.66 6.70 -10.32
C LEU A 73 -14.78 6.10 -11.17
N ASP A 74 -16.01 6.03 -10.65
CA ASP A 74 -17.15 5.49 -11.38
C ASP A 74 -17.42 6.28 -12.67
N GLN A 75 -17.28 7.62 -12.63
CA GLN A 75 -17.38 8.45 -13.83
C GLN A 75 -16.28 8.17 -14.85
N LEU A 76 -15.03 7.99 -14.39
CA LEU A 76 -13.92 7.64 -15.27
C LEU A 76 -14.13 6.27 -15.92
N TYR A 77 -14.57 5.27 -15.16
CA TYR A 77 -14.91 3.95 -15.69
C TYR A 77 -16.00 4.03 -16.76
N GLN A 78 -17.08 4.78 -16.51
CA GLN A 78 -18.14 4.95 -17.51
C GLN A 78 -17.66 5.66 -18.79
N GLN A 79 -16.73 6.60 -18.68
CA GLN A 79 -16.13 7.25 -19.84
C GLN A 79 -15.24 6.28 -20.61
N GLN A 80 -14.40 5.52 -19.89
CA GLN A 80 -13.53 4.51 -20.49
C GLN A 80 -14.33 3.45 -21.25
N GLU A 81 -15.39 2.89 -20.65
CA GLU A 81 -16.26 1.91 -21.32
C GLU A 81 -16.84 2.44 -22.64
N LYS A 82 -17.22 3.73 -22.69
CA LYS A 82 -17.71 4.35 -23.93
C LYS A 82 -16.60 4.50 -24.97
N THR A 83 -15.42 4.93 -24.54
CA THR A 83 -14.25 5.07 -25.43
C THR A 83 -13.82 3.71 -25.97
N ASP A 84 -13.79 2.67 -25.13
CA ASP A 84 -13.42 1.32 -25.51
C ASP A 84 -14.45 0.73 -26.49
N ALA A 85 -15.75 0.93 -26.23
CA ALA A 85 -16.79 0.52 -27.17
C ALA A 85 -16.64 1.20 -28.55
N GLN A 86 -16.31 2.50 -28.58
CA GLN A 86 -16.03 3.23 -29.82
C GLN A 86 -14.78 2.70 -30.53
N ALA A 87 -13.70 2.44 -29.78
CA ALA A 87 -12.47 1.88 -30.32
C ALA A 87 -12.69 0.49 -30.94
N VAL A 88 -13.47 -0.37 -30.27
CA VAL A 88 -13.84 -1.70 -30.79
C VAL A 88 -14.62 -1.57 -32.11
N GLN A 89 -15.58 -0.64 -32.19
CA GLN A 89 -16.33 -0.40 -33.42
C GLN A 89 -15.43 0.10 -34.56
N GLU A 90 -14.50 1.00 -34.26
CA GLU A 90 -13.57 1.55 -35.25
C GLU A 90 -12.59 0.48 -35.75
N ILE A 91 -12.07 -0.37 -34.86
CA ILE A 91 -11.24 -1.52 -35.23
C ILE A 91 -12.01 -2.46 -36.14
N ALA A 92 -13.27 -2.77 -35.83
CA ALA A 92 -14.11 -3.62 -36.68
C ALA A 92 -14.33 -3.00 -38.07
N ARG A 93 -14.59 -1.68 -38.14
CA ARG A 93 -14.72 -0.94 -39.39
C ARG A 93 -13.44 -1.02 -40.23
N LEU A 94 -12.30 -0.66 -39.64
CA LEU A 94 -10.99 -0.68 -40.31
C LEU A 94 -10.60 -2.09 -40.77
N THR A 95 -10.89 -3.11 -39.96
CA THR A 95 -10.64 -4.51 -40.34
C THR A 95 -11.43 -4.89 -41.58
N GLY A 96 -12.73 -4.56 -41.63
CA GLY A 96 -13.56 -4.79 -42.81
C GLY A 96 -13.05 -4.04 -44.06
N GLU A 97 -12.57 -2.80 -43.90
CA GLU A 97 -11.96 -2.05 -45.01
C GLU A 97 -10.65 -2.66 -45.52
N LEU A 98 -9.82 -3.18 -44.61
CA LEU A 98 -8.57 -3.84 -44.97
C LEU A 98 -8.80 -5.18 -45.68
N GLU A 99 -9.81 -5.95 -45.26
CA GLU A 99 -10.20 -7.20 -45.93
C GLU A 99 -10.70 -6.95 -47.36
N GLN A 100 -11.41 -5.84 -47.58
CA GLN A 100 -11.92 -5.46 -48.90
C GLN A 100 -10.85 -4.83 -49.82
N ARG A 101 -9.74 -4.34 -49.25
CA ARG A 101 -8.63 -3.78 -50.04
C ARG A 101 -7.73 -4.91 -50.55
N PRO A 102 -7.48 -5.01 -51.87
CA PRO A 102 -6.51 -5.96 -52.39
C PRO A 102 -5.11 -5.58 -51.92
N VAL A 103 -4.59 -6.30 -50.92
CA VAL A 103 -3.23 -6.14 -50.41
C VAL A 103 -2.25 -6.64 -51.48
N ARG A 104 -1.68 -5.72 -52.24
CA ARG A 104 -0.58 -6.03 -53.16
C ARG A 104 0.74 -6.02 -52.39
N VAL A 105 1.18 -7.20 -51.95
CA VAL A 105 2.51 -7.38 -51.36
C VAL A 105 3.54 -7.23 -52.48
N ARG A 106 4.18 -6.07 -52.56
CA ARG A 106 5.38 -5.90 -53.40
C ARG A 106 6.57 -6.39 -52.60
N ILE A 107 6.97 -7.65 -52.84
CA ILE A 107 8.27 -8.15 -52.37
C ILE A 107 9.33 -7.40 -53.16
N VAL A 108 9.91 -6.37 -52.55
CA VAL A 108 11.11 -5.72 -53.08
C VAL A 108 12.29 -6.56 -52.61
N SER A 109 12.69 -7.55 -53.42
CA SER A 109 14.01 -8.14 -53.30
C SER A 109 15.02 -7.07 -53.67
N GLN A 110 15.48 -6.31 -52.67
CA GLN A 110 16.48 -5.26 -52.87
C GLN A 110 17.84 -5.94 -53.10
N LEU A 111 18.05 -6.37 -54.34
CA LEU A 111 19.34 -6.82 -54.84
C LEU A 111 20.19 -5.57 -55.09
N ALA A 112 21.11 -5.31 -54.16
CA ALA A 112 22.30 -4.45 -54.29
C ALA A 112 22.15 -3.05 -54.93
N ALA A 113 22.37 -1.99 -54.14
CA ALA A 113 23.53 -1.09 -54.32
C ALA A 113 23.35 0.25 -53.58
N SER A 114 24.20 0.47 -52.59
CA SER A 114 24.77 1.76 -52.21
C SER A 114 26.14 1.39 -51.64
N GLY A 115 27.18 1.19 -52.46
CA GLY A 115 28.01 2.23 -53.07
C GLY A 115 29.11 2.64 -52.07
N ALA A 116 30.16 1.82 -51.88
CA ALA A 116 31.49 1.91 -52.51
C ALA A 116 32.53 2.68 -51.67
N GLY A 117 33.54 1.96 -51.17
CA GLY A 117 34.70 2.53 -50.48
C GLY A 117 35.78 1.51 -50.11
N GLY A 118 36.59 1.09 -51.09
CA GLY A 118 38.02 0.77 -50.91
C GLY A 118 38.42 -0.59 -50.34
N CYS A 119 39.11 -1.37 -51.18
CA CYS A 119 39.70 -2.67 -50.88
C CYS A 119 40.88 -2.63 -49.88
N ARG A 120 41.06 -3.79 -49.22
CA ARG A 120 42.33 -4.52 -48.96
C ARG A 120 42.81 -4.53 -47.50
N ALA A 121 42.79 -5.72 -46.90
CA ALA A 121 43.99 -6.39 -46.41
C ALA A 121 43.69 -7.88 -46.15
N THR A 122 44.46 -8.71 -46.84
CA THR A 122 44.59 -10.16 -46.75
C THR A 122 44.95 -10.65 -45.35
N GLY A 123 44.44 -11.82 -44.97
CA GLY A 123 44.86 -12.53 -43.77
C GLY A 123 44.14 -13.86 -43.62
N GLU A 124 44.60 -14.85 -44.36
CA GLU A 124 44.30 -16.27 -44.17
C GLU A 124 44.75 -16.73 -42.77
N GLN A 125 43.94 -17.50 -42.03
CA GLN A 125 44.36 -18.74 -41.36
C GLN A 125 43.18 -19.49 -40.70
N ALA A 126 42.95 -20.71 -41.20
CA ALA A 126 42.59 -21.99 -40.59
C ALA A 126 41.89 -22.13 -39.20
N ALA A 127 40.73 -22.79 -39.26
CA ALA A 127 40.33 -24.04 -38.58
C ALA A 127 40.53 -24.27 -37.04
N SER A 128 39.36 -24.43 -36.40
CA SER A 128 38.93 -25.41 -35.38
C SER A 128 39.58 -25.46 -34.00
N THR A 129 38.81 -25.18 -32.95
CA THR A 129 38.23 -26.19 -32.03
C THR A 129 37.21 -25.54 -31.07
N ASP A 130 36.05 -26.18 -30.94
CA ASP A 130 34.87 -25.85 -30.10
C ASP A 130 35.25 -25.79 -28.59
N PRO A 131 34.54 -25.08 -27.68
CA PRO A 131 33.16 -25.44 -27.31
C PRO A 131 32.21 -24.27 -26.98
N GLY A 132 31.04 -24.26 -27.62
CA GLY A 132 29.76 -23.98 -26.96
C GLY A 132 29.58 -22.66 -26.21
N ALA A 133 29.54 -21.52 -26.91
CA ALA A 133 28.95 -20.29 -26.39
C ALA A 133 28.82 -19.22 -27.49
N ALA A 134 27.91 -19.39 -28.45
CA ALA A 134 27.59 -18.26 -29.34
C ALA A 134 26.23 -18.32 -30.04
N ASP A 135 25.39 -19.33 -29.82
CA ASP A 135 24.08 -19.37 -30.48
C ASP A 135 22.95 -18.76 -29.63
N ALA A 136 23.18 -17.53 -29.16
CA ALA A 136 22.09 -16.67 -28.69
C ALA A 136 21.49 -15.85 -29.84
N GLY A 137 22.09 -15.92 -31.03
CA GLY A 137 21.70 -15.10 -32.19
C GLY A 137 20.67 -15.73 -33.11
N GLN A 138 20.54 -17.06 -33.18
CA GLN A 138 19.70 -17.71 -34.20
C GLN A 138 18.29 -18.07 -33.71
N ALA A 139 17.97 -17.94 -32.42
CA ALA A 139 16.63 -18.26 -31.93
C ALA A 139 15.53 -17.28 -32.42
N TYR A 140 15.90 -16.13 -32.98
CA TYR A 140 14.96 -15.12 -33.46
C TYR A 140 15.27 -14.64 -34.88
N GLY A 141 15.45 -15.57 -35.82
CA GLY A 141 15.50 -15.25 -37.26
C GLY A 141 14.20 -14.66 -37.83
N LEU A 142 13.15 -14.49 -37.01
CA LEU A 142 11.87 -13.90 -37.37
C LEU A 142 11.81 -12.38 -37.13
N LEU A 143 12.72 -11.81 -36.34
CA LEU A 143 12.70 -10.40 -35.95
C LEU A 143 13.99 -9.68 -36.38
N PRO A 144 13.90 -8.45 -36.92
CA PRO A 144 15.08 -7.61 -37.16
C PRO A 144 15.92 -7.46 -35.87
N ALA A 145 17.25 -7.42 -36.00
CA ALA A 145 18.17 -7.42 -34.87
C ALA A 145 17.86 -6.36 -33.77
N ALA A 146 17.35 -5.19 -34.16
CA ALA A 146 16.93 -4.16 -33.21
C ALA A 146 15.74 -4.59 -32.34
N ASN A 147 14.79 -5.36 -32.89
CA ASN A 147 13.64 -5.87 -32.17
C ASN A 147 14.02 -7.06 -31.29
N SER A 148 14.94 -7.91 -31.75
CA SER A 148 15.50 -8.99 -30.92
C SER A 148 16.28 -8.44 -29.72
N ALA A 149 17.03 -7.36 -29.91
CA ALA A 149 17.71 -6.66 -28.81
C ALA A 149 16.71 -6.03 -27.82
N ARG A 150 15.61 -5.44 -28.31
CA ARG A 150 14.55 -4.91 -27.45
C ARG A 150 13.83 -6.01 -26.66
N LEU A 151 13.52 -7.13 -27.32
CA LEU A 151 12.89 -8.28 -26.67
C LEU A 151 13.81 -8.87 -25.59
N ALA A 152 15.10 -9.02 -25.88
CA ALA A 152 16.08 -9.45 -24.90
C ALA A 152 16.14 -8.51 -23.68
N GLY A 153 16.09 -7.18 -23.90
CA GLY A 153 16.02 -6.20 -22.82
C GLY A 153 14.78 -6.37 -21.93
N VAL A 154 13.60 -6.54 -22.53
CA VAL A 154 12.34 -6.76 -21.79
C VAL A 154 12.37 -8.07 -21.00
N ILE A 155 12.92 -9.14 -21.57
CA ILE A 155 13.07 -10.42 -20.87
C ILE A 155 13.97 -10.26 -19.64
N GLN A 156 15.10 -9.55 -19.79
CA GLN A 156 16.03 -9.30 -18.69
C GLN A 156 15.41 -8.44 -17.57
N GLU A 157 14.56 -7.47 -17.90
CA GLU A 157 13.80 -6.68 -16.92
C GLU A 157 12.82 -7.56 -16.13
N ILE A 158 12.10 -8.46 -16.81
CA ILE A 158 11.15 -9.39 -16.18
C ILE A 158 11.87 -10.35 -15.23
N GLU A 159 13.01 -10.91 -15.65
CA GLU A 159 13.82 -11.80 -14.80
C GLU A 159 14.31 -11.09 -13.54
N THR A 160 14.74 -9.83 -13.67
CA THR A 160 15.18 -9.00 -12.53
C THR A 160 14.03 -8.76 -11.55
N LEU A 161 12.85 -8.46 -12.05
CA LEU A 161 11.65 -8.20 -11.24
C LEU A 161 11.19 -9.47 -10.51
N ASN A 162 11.26 -10.62 -11.19
CA ASN A 162 10.93 -11.91 -10.61
C ASN A 162 11.93 -12.32 -9.50
N ALA A 163 13.23 -12.06 -9.71
CA ALA A 163 14.25 -12.28 -8.69
C ALA A 163 14.03 -11.40 -7.45
N ALA A 164 13.69 -10.12 -7.63
CA ALA A 164 13.36 -9.22 -6.53
C ALA A 164 12.12 -9.70 -5.75
N TYR A 165 11.08 -10.15 -6.46
CA TYR A 165 9.88 -10.70 -5.83
C TYR A 165 10.19 -11.98 -5.03
N ALA A 166 10.99 -12.91 -5.60
CA ALA A 166 11.41 -14.13 -4.91
C ALA A 166 12.22 -13.84 -3.64
N SER A 167 13.11 -12.84 -3.69
CA SER A 167 13.87 -12.37 -2.52
C SER A 167 12.94 -11.84 -1.42
N CYS A 168 12.03 -10.91 -1.75
CA CYS A 168 11.05 -10.38 -0.81
C CYS A 168 10.16 -11.49 -0.21
N ARG A 169 9.78 -12.48 -1.02
CA ARG A 169 8.98 -13.62 -0.56
C ARG A 169 9.77 -14.52 0.40
N SER A 170 11.06 -14.76 0.16
CA SER A 170 11.91 -15.56 1.06
C SER A 170 12.07 -14.91 2.44
N LEU A 171 12.26 -13.58 2.48
CA LEU A 171 12.32 -12.79 3.73
C LEU A 171 11.01 -12.83 4.54
N LEU A 172 9.87 -12.97 3.88
CA LEU A 172 8.56 -13.06 4.55
C LEU A 172 8.23 -14.48 5.05
N LEU A 173 8.80 -15.51 4.44
CA LEU A 173 8.50 -16.92 4.77
C LEU A 173 9.52 -17.56 5.71
N HIS A 174 10.72 -17.01 5.81
CA HIS A 174 11.77 -17.41 6.76
C HIS A 174 12.37 -16.18 7.43
N PRO A 175 11.76 -15.67 8.52
CA PRO A 175 12.28 -14.51 9.27
C PRO A 175 13.55 -14.83 10.06
#